data_AF-A0A8X8CGN5-F1
#
_entry.id   AF-A0A8X8CGN5-F1
#
_cell.length_a   1.000
_cell.length_b   1.000
_cell.length_c   1.000
_cell.angle_alpha   90.00
_cell.angle_beta   90.00
_cell.angle_gamma   90.00
#
_symmetry.space_group_name_H-M   'P 1'
#
loop_
_entity.id
_entity.type
_entity.pdbx_description
1 polymer ?
#
loop_
_entity_poly.entity_id
_entity_poly.type
_entity_poly.pdbx_seq_one_letter_code
_entity_poly.pdbx_strand_id
1 'polypeptide(L)'
;MAKIHSSVVKTDMRVSKPSHLLQHQVMAAAAMDAQWDFSCDFEVDFGSEENASIVYAALAVDKELQPDKVKRLMSVSNGKLSVHFEAVEARFLRASFSAFVDVLTLTTKTIEEFGKGMAS
;
A
#
# COMPACT_ATOMS: atom_id res chain seq x y z
N MET A 1 -15.43 28.57 1.82
CA MET A 1 -14.06 28.12 2.18
C MET A 1 -14.13 26.62 2.40
N ALA A 2 -13.72 25.81 1.43
CA ALA A 2 -13.71 24.36 1.57
C ALA A 2 -12.52 23.96 2.46
N LYS A 3 -12.79 23.27 3.57
CA LYS A 3 -11.75 22.70 4.43
C LYS A 3 -11.08 21.56 3.68
N ILE A 4 -9.80 21.74 3.38
CA ILE A 4 -8.91 20.68 2.93
C ILE A 4 -8.72 19.77 4.14
N HIS A 5 -9.50 18.69 4.27
CA HIS A 5 -9.15 17.63 5.23
C HIS A 5 -7.93 16.94 4.64
N SER A 6 -6.76 17.34 5.14
CA SER A 6 -5.48 16.70 4.82
C SER A 6 -5.58 15.23 5.20
N SER A 7 -5.73 14.32 4.23
CA SER A 7 -5.45 12.91 4.44
C SER A 7 -4.01 12.79 4.97
N VAL A 8 -3.87 12.32 6.20
CA VAL A 8 -2.56 12.16 6.82
C VAL A 8 -1.93 10.91 6.23
N VAL A 9 -0.96 11.07 5.33
CA VAL A 9 -0.15 9.96 4.84
C VAL A 9 0.93 9.69 5.88
N LYS A 10 0.89 8.52 6.52
CA LYS A 10 1.96 8.06 7.41
C LYS A 10 2.83 7.08 6.65
N THR A 11 4.05 7.48 6.30
CA THR A 11 5.04 6.62 5.63
C THR A 11 6.13 6.23 6.61
N ASP A 12 6.38 4.93 6.78
CA ASP A 12 7.51 4.40 7.54
C ASP A 12 8.32 3.49 6.62
N MET A 13 9.50 3.94 6.19
CA MET A 13 10.42 3.14 5.37
C MET A 13 11.45 2.48 6.28
N ARG A 14 11.43 1.15 6.35
CA ARG A 14 12.37 0.38 7.17
C ARG A 14 13.28 -0.47 6.31
N VAL A 15 14.57 -0.37 6.59
CA VAL A 15 15.55 -1.37 6.19
C VAL A 15 15.61 -2.39 7.32
N SER A 16 15.02 -3.57 7.12
CA SER A 16 15.08 -4.65 8.10
C SER A 16 16.46 -5.33 8.00
N LYS A 17 17.22 -5.37 9.10
CA LYS A 17 18.38 -6.27 9.20
C LYS A 17 17.87 -7.70 9.38
N PRO A 18 18.50 -8.73 8.78
CA PRO A 18 18.08 -10.11 8.95
C PRO A 18 18.18 -10.50 10.43
N SER A 19 17.02 -10.70 11.06
CA SER A 19 16.89 -11.22 12.42
C SER A 19 16.89 -12.74 12.37
N HIS A 20 18.06 -13.33 12.57
CA HIS A 20 18.23 -14.77 12.75
C HIS A 20 17.82 -15.14 14.19
N LEU A 21 16.55 -15.01 14.59
CA LEU A 21 16.02 -15.62 15.83
C LEU A 21 14.49 -15.47 15.96
N LEU A 22 13.84 -16.63 16.17
CA LEU A 22 12.45 -16.90 16.57
C LEU A 22 11.33 -16.69 15.52
N GLN A 23 11.10 -17.75 14.75
CA GLN A 23 9.83 -18.01 14.07
C GLN A 23 8.79 -18.56 15.04
N HIS A 24 7.63 -17.90 15.15
CA HIS A 24 6.38 -18.51 15.57
C HIS A 24 5.22 -17.97 14.69
N GLN A 25 4.84 -18.80 13.72
CA GLN A 25 3.51 -19.04 13.13
C GLN A 25 2.57 -17.89 12.74
N VAL A 26 2.45 -17.63 11.42
CA VAL A 26 1.16 -17.68 10.69
C VAL A 26 1.39 -18.00 9.20
N MET A 27 0.55 -18.86 8.64
CA MET A 27 0.68 -19.50 7.32
C MET A 27 0.21 -18.61 6.16
N ALA A 28 1.04 -18.45 5.12
CA ALA A 28 0.62 -18.34 3.71
C ALA A 28 1.81 -18.62 2.77
N ALA A 29 1.62 -19.63 1.90
CA ALA A 29 2.39 -20.01 0.71
C ALA A 29 3.94 -19.97 0.77
N ALA A 30 4.54 -21.17 0.76
CA ALA A 30 5.97 -21.38 0.59
C ALA A 30 6.50 -20.74 -0.71
N ALA A 31 7.28 -19.67 -0.57
CA ALA A 31 8.19 -19.18 -1.59
C ALA A 31 9.61 -19.44 -1.09
N MET A 32 10.46 -20.04 -1.92
CA MET A 32 11.89 -20.22 -1.67
C MET A 32 12.49 -18.92 -1.11
N ASP A 33 13.42 -19.02 -0.15
CA ASP A 33 14.02 -17.95 0.67
C ASP A 33 14.54 -16.73 -0.12
N ALA A 34 13.65 -15.97 -0.74
CA ALA A 34 13.91 -14.62 -1.21
C ALA A 34 13.94 -13.77 0.05
N GLN A 35 15.16 -13.39 0.45
CA GLN A 35 15.36 -12.50 1.57
C GLN A 35 14.83 -11.10 1.19
N TRP A 36 13.70 -10.72 1.79
CA TRP A 36 13.02 -9.45 1.58
C TRP A 36 13.65 -8.36 2.47
N ASP A 37 14.82 -7.86 2.09
CA ASP A 37 15.64 -6.96 2.94
C ASP A 37 15.08 -5.53 3.07
N PHE A 38 14.22 -5.11 2.15
CA PHE A 38 13.69 -3.75 2.10
C PHE A 38 12.18 -3.75 2.23
N SER A 39 11.64 -2.88 3.08
CA SER A 39 10.20 -2.75 3.27
C SER A 39 9.76 -1.29 3.36
N CYS A 40 8.52 -1.03 2.96
CA CYS A 40 7.88 0.26 3.14
C CYS A 40 6.42 0.08 3.48
N ASP A 41 6.02 0.63 4.61
CA ASP A 41 4.63 0.70 5.04
C ASP A 41 4.10 2.11 4.83
N PHE A 42 2.88 2.20 4.33
CA PHE A 42 2.14 3.45 4.43
C PHE A 42 0.64 3.28 4.54
N GLU A 43 0.01 4.33 5.05
CA GLU A 43 -1.42 4.40 5.30
C GLU A 43 -1.98 5.71 4.74
N VAL A 44 -3.18 5.64 4.17
CA VAL A 44 -3.98 6.80 3.74
C VAL A 44 -5.37 6.71 4.34
N ASP A 45 -5.79 7.76 5.02
CA ASP A 45 -7.14 7.91 5.56
C ASP A 45 -8.06 8.58 4.52
N PHE A 46 -9.13 7.89 4.13
CA PHE A 46 -10.14 8.38 3.19
C PHE A 46 -11.44 8.81 3.88
N GLY A 47 -11.51 8.74 5.21
CA GLY A 47 -12.65 9.18 6.02
C GLY A 47 -13.91 8.31 5.93
N SER A 48 -14.00 7.37 4.98
CA SER A 48 -15.09 6.40 4.88
C SER A 48 -14.60 5.05 4.33
N GLU A 49 -15.21 3.96 4.82
CA GLU A 49 -14.91 2.60 4.37
C GLU A 49 -15.21 2.42 2.87
N GLU A 50 -16.27 3.08 2.38
CA GLU A 50 -16.66 3.07 0.98
C GLU A 50 -15.58 3.70 0.09
N ASN A 51 -15.10 4.90 0.41
CA ASN A 51 -14.05 5.56 -0.36
C ASN A 51 -12.76 4.72 -0.36
N ALA A 52 -12.34 4.23 0.81
CA ALA A 52 -11.16 3.39 0.91
C ALA A 52 -11.29 2.09 0.10
N SER A 53 -12.48 1.49 0.07
CA SER A 53 -12.78 0.28 -0.72
C SER A 53 -12.75 0.55 -2.23
N ILE A 54 -13.28 1.70 -2.68
CA ILE A 54 -13.22 2.10 -4.10
C ILE A 54 -11.77 2.31 -4.52
N VAL A 55 -10.97 3.02 -3.70
CA VAL A 55 -9.54 3.21 -3.97
C VAL A 55 -8.82 1.86 -4.03
N TYR A 56 -9.07 0.98 -3.06
CA TYR A 56 -8.50 -0.36 -3.05
C TYR A 56 -8.81 -1.13 -4.34
N ALA A 57 -10.08 -1.16 -4.75
CA ALA A 57 -10.52 -1.86 -5.95
C ALA A 57 -9.86 -1.31 -7.22
N ALA A 58 -9.71 0.02 -7.31
CA ALA A 58 -9.04 0.66 -8.45
C ALA A 58 -7.53 0.34 -8.53
N LEU A 59 -6.89 0.08 -7.39
CA LEU A 59 -5.45 -0.16 -7.28
C LEU A 59 -5.06 -1.65 -7.29
N ALA A 60 -5.98 -2.55 -6.97
CA ALA A 60 -5.76 -3.99 -6.83
C ALA A 60 -5.82 -4.78 -8.16
N VAL A 61 -5.88 -4.09 -9.30
CA VAL A 61 -6.12 -4.72 -10.61
C VAL A 61 -4.93 -5.54 -11.10
N ASP A 62 -3.71 -5.03 -10.91
CA ASP A 62 -2.49 -5.66 -11.42
C ASP A 62 -1.57 -6.16 -10.32
N LYS A 63 -0.88 -7.27 -10.61
CA LYS A 63 0.25 -7.76 -9.82
C LYS A 63 1.51 -6.96 -10.17
N GLU A 64 2.47 -6.97 -9.26
CA GLU A 64 3.79 -6.43 -9.54
C GLU A 64 4.45 -7.14 -10.74
N LEU A 65 5.18 -6.37 -11.56
CA LEU A 65 5.85 -6.89 -12.77
C LEU A 65 6.91 -7.95 -12.46
N GLN A 66 7.53 -7.89 -11.28
CA GLN A 66 8.56 -8.82 -10.82
C GLN A 66 8.19 -9.36 -9.43
N PRO A 67 7.22 -10.28 -9.34
CA PRO A 67 6.68 -10.75 -8.07
C PRO A 67 7.68 -11.55 -7.22
N ASP A 68 8.80 -11.99 -7.80
CA ASP A 68 9.95 -12.60 -7.11
C ASP A 68 10.95 -11.56 -6.55
N LYS A 69 10.82 -10.29 -6.93
CA LYS A 69 11.71 -9.18 -6.54
C LYS A 69 11.04 -8.10 -5.72
N VAL A 70 9.74 -7.91 -5.90
CA VAL A 70 8.92 -6.97 -5.13
C VAL A 70 7.51 -7.52 -4.98
N LYS A 71 6.94 -7.38 -3.79
CA LYS A 71 5.56 -7.75 -3.49
C LYS A 71 4.87 -6.61 -2.75
N ARG A 72 3.55 -6.55 -2.94
CA ARG A 72 2.65 -5.55 -2.38
C ARG A 72 1.49 -6.26 -1.70
N LEU A 73 1.22 -5.90 -0.47
CA LEU A 73 0.03 -6.29 0.28
C LEU A 73 -0.79 -5.03 0.58
N MET A 74 -2.09 -5.12 0.42
CA MET A 74 -3.01 -4.01 0.64
C MET A 74 -4.19 -4.50 1.47
N SER A 75 -4.69 -3.64 2.34
CA SER A 75 -5.91 -3.90 3.11
C SER A 75 -6.65 -2.59 3.37
N VAL A 76 -7.96 -2.71 3.57
CA VAL A 76 -8.81 -1.59 4.01
C VAL A 76 -9.36 -1.90 5.38
N SER A 77 -9.30 -0.93 6.28
CA SER A 77 -9.98 -1.00 7.58
C SER A 77 -10.21 0.40 8.15
N ASN A 78 -11.38 0.61 8.76
CA ASN A 78 -11.74 1.86 9.44
C ASN A 78 -11.61 3.11 8.54
N GLY A 79 -11.99 3.01 7.27
CA GLY A 79 -11.88 4.08 6.29
C GLY A 79 -10.46 4.38 5.82
N LYS A 80 -9.51 3.48 6.09
CA LYS A 80 -8.11 3.64 5.73
C LYS A 80 -7.62 2.54 4.81
N LEU A 81 -6.76 2.92 3.86
CA LEU A 81 -5.98 2.01 3.04
C LEU A 81 -4.59 1.84 3.66
N SER A 82 -4.24 0.61 4.03
CA SER A 82 -2.89 0.25 4.51
C SER A 82 -2.18 -0.57 3.44
N VAL A 83 -0.93 -0.22 3.15
CA VAL A 83 -0.12 -0.86 2.10
C VAL A 83 1.25 -1.20 2.63
N HIS A 84 1.67 -2.44 2.37
CA HIS A 84 2.97 -2.97 2.74
C HIS A 84 3.70 -3.45 1.48
N PHE A 85 4.88 -2.89 1.23
CA PHE A 85 5.80 -3.35 0.20
C PHE A 85 6.98 -4.06 0.82
N GLU A 86 7.44 -5.09 0.13
CA GLU A 86 8.70 -5.78 0.44
C GLU A 86 9.46 -6.00 -0.87
N ALA A 87 10.78 -5.84 -0.83
CA ALA A 87 11.65 -6.07 -1.98
C ALA A 87 13.01 -6.65 -1.57
N VAL A 88 13.60 -7.40 -2.49
CA VAL A 88 14.96 -7.96 -2.31
C VAL A 88 16.06 -6.89 -2.47
N GLU A 89 15.75 -5.78 -3.14
CA GLU A 89 16.67 -4.64 -3.29
C GLU A 89 15.91 -3.31 -3.28
N ALA A 90 16.55 -2.26 -2.75
CA ALA A 90 16.01 -0.91 -2.70
C ALA A 90 15.52 -0.38 -4.05
N ARG A 91 16.15 -0.78 -5.16
CA ARG A 91 15.76 -0.34 -6.51
C ARG A 91 14.40 -0.87 -6.94
N PHE A 92 14.05 -2.10 -6.56
CA PHE A 92 12.75 -2.70 -6.88
C PHE A 92 11.65 -2.06 -6.03
N LEU A 93 11.93 -1.87 -4.72
CA LEU A 93 11.04 -1.13 -3.82
C LEU A 93 10.76 0.27 -4.36
N ARG A 94 11.80 1.04 -4.70
CA ARG A 94 11.68 2.40 -5.23
C ARG A 94 10.83 2.44 -6.50
N ALA A 95 11.12 1.58 -7.47
CA ALA A 95 10.42 1.61 -8.76
C ALA A 95 8.92 1.28 -8.60
N SER A 96 8.61 0.21 -7.88
CA SER A 96 7.22 -0.24 -7.67
C SER A 96 6.44 0.75 -6.79
N PHE A 97 7.03 1.21 -5.68
CA PHE A 97 6.39 2.19 -4.80
C PHE A 97 6.12 3.52 -5.51
N SER A 98 7.06 4.04 -6.31
CA SER A 98 6.85 5.28 -7.07
C SER A 98 5.68 5.16 -8.05
N ALA A 99 5.65 4.08 -8.84
CA ALA A 99 4.55 3.84 -9.77
C ALA A 99 3.20 3.72 -9.04
N PHE A 100 3.19 3.08 -7.87
CA PHE A 100 1.99 2.95 -7.05
C PHE A 100 1.47 4.30 -6.53
N VAL A 101 2.35 5.15 -6.00
CA VAL A 101 1.97 6.47 -5.47
C VAL A 101 1.44 7.38 -6.58
N ASP A 102 1.96 7.26 -7.81
CA ASP A 102 1.44 8.01 -8.96
C ASP A 102 -0.04 7.66 -9.22
N VAL A 103 -0.37 6.36 -9.28
CA VAL A 103 -1.74 5.91 -9.53
C VAL A 103 -2.64 6.19 -8.31
N LEU A 104 -2.15 5.97 -7.09
CA LEU A 104 -2.88 6.33 -5.86
C LEU A 104 -3.25 7.82 -5.84
N THR A 105 -2.34 8.69 -6.25
CA THR A 105 -2.58 10.14 -6.30
C THR A 105 -3.70 10.44 -7.30
N LEU A 106 -3.70 9.79 -8.46
CA LEU A 106 -4.75 9.93 -9.45
C LEU A 106 -6.11 9.45 -8.91
N THR A 107 -6.17 8.27 -8.32
CA THR A 107 -7.41 7.70 -7.76
C THR A 107 -7.95 8.56 -6.61
N THR A 108 -7.07 9.04 -5.73
CA THR A 108 -7.44 9.93 -4.62
C THR A 108 -8.10 11.21 -5.16
N LYS A 109 -7.45 11.89 -6.10
CA LYS A 109 -8.00 13.10 -6.74
C LYS A 109 -9.34 12.81 -7.43
N THR A 110 -9.49 11.63 -8.02
CA THR A 110 -10.73 11.23 -8.71
C THR A 110 -11.89 11.13 -7.72
N ILE A 111 -11.69 10.51 -6.56
CA ILE A 111 -12.74 10.42 -5.52
C ILE A 111 -12.98 11.76 -4.83
N GLU A 112 -11.95 12.58 -4.63
CA GLU A 112 -12.13 13.93 -4.06
C GLU A 112 -12.98 14.83 -4.96
N GLU A 113 -12.80 14.72 -6.29
CA GLU A 113 -13.51 15.50 -7.28
C GLU A 113 -14.93 14.97 -7.51
N PHE A 114 -15.08 13.65 -7.73
CA PHE A 114 -16.33 13.05 -8.20
C PHE A 114 -17.09 12.24 -7.14
N GLY A 115 -16.49 11.94 -5.99
CA GLY A 115 -17.09 11.07 -4.96
C GLY A 115 -18.15 11.74 -4.08
N LYS A 116 -18.24 13.08 -4.10
CA LYS A 116 -19.20 13.86 -3.28
C LYS A 116 -20.67 13.60 -3.61
N GLY A 117 -20.97 12.93 -4.73
CA GLY A 117 -22.33 12.54 -5.13
C GLY A 117 -22.79 11.17 -4.62
N MET A 118 -21.96 10.42 -3.89
CA MET A 118 -22.27 9.05 -3.46
C MET A 118 -22.79 8.96 -2.01
N ALA A 119 -22.71 10.04 -1.23
CA ALA A 119 -23.33 10.11 0.08
C ALA A 119 -24.84 10.36 -0.07
N SER A 120 -25.63 9.28 -0.16
CA SER A 120 -27.10 9.31 -0.05
C SER A 120 -27.58 8.57 1.19
#